data_AF-A0A3Q2Q6C9-F1
#
_entry.id   AF-A0A3Q2Q6C9-F1
#
_cell.length_a   1.000
_cell.length_b   1.000
_cell.length_c   1.000
_cell.angle_alpha   90.00
_cell.angle_beta   90.00
_cell.angle_gamma   90.00
#
_symmetry.space_group_name_H-M   'P 1'
#
loop_
_entity.id
_entity.type
_entity.pdbx_description
1 polymer ?
#
loop_
_entity_poly.entity_id
_entity_poly.type
_entity_poly.pdbx_seq_one_letter_code
_entity_poly.pdbx_strand_id
1 'polypeptide(L)'
;MQSIPRLDPLHPPLVPKRTVSLETPAVHHHNHQRALIMQRGEHFRCHQVWRKPFYGTASEREEYRKEIREQLKRQMEEKCINLKLQLSNQVKEAAHIREVDRLALTSERQQRIQHTKAMTAYRDENKRLMEQSWRDRALTRSQEALKERELLRLNPINWSATLT
;
A
#
# COMPACT_ATOMS: atom_id res chain seq x y z
N MET A 1 40.83 1.76 -52.78
CA MET A 1 39.65 2.42 -52.20
C MET A 1 39.83 2.46 -50.69
N GLN A 2 40.02 3.64 -50.10
CA GLN A 2 40.15 3.77 -48.64
C GLN A 2 38.76 3.91 -48.02
N SER A 3 38.44 3.03 -47.07
CA SER A 3 37.16 2.98 -46.35
C SER A 3 37.08 4.08 -45.29
N ILE A 4 35.98 4.84 -45.27
CA ILE A 4 35.71 5.85 -44.24
C ILE A 4 35.50 5.14 -42.90
N PRO A 5 36.23 5.49 -41.82
CA PRO A 5 36.06 4.86 -40.51
C PRO A 5 34.72 5.24 -39.86
N ARG A 6 34.08 4.28 -39.17
CA ARG A 6 32.83 4.50 -38.42
C ARG A 6 33.10 5.38 -37.19
N LEU A 7 32.34 6.47 -37.06
CA LEU A 7 32.36 7.33 -35.86
C LEU A 7 31.68 6.62 -34.68
N ASP A 8 32.35 6.59 -33.51
CA ASP A 8 31.75 6.19 -32.23
C ASP A 8 31.05 7.41 -31.59
N PRO A 9 29.71 7.39 -31.41
CA PRO A 9 28.97 8.50 -30.81
C PRO A 9 29.26 8.70 -29.31
N LEU A 10 29.81 7.71 -28.60
CA LEU A 10 30.13 7.81 -27.17
C LEU A 10 31.55 8.34 -26.91
N HIS A 11 32.42 8.28 -27.91
CA HIS A 11 33.80 8.78 -27.85
C HIS A 11 34.09 9.68 -29.05
N PRO A 12 33.53 10.91 -29.09
CA PRO A 12 33.84 11.85 -30.16
C PRO A 12 35.35 12.11 -30.17
N PRO A 13 36.00 12.12 -31.35
CA PRO A 13 37.45 12.27 -31.45
C PRO A 13 37.90 13.56 -30.75
N LEU A 14 39.05 13.49 -30.05
CA LEU A 14 39.70 14.58 -29.32
C LEU A 14 40.30 15.64 -30.27
N VAL A 15 39.57 15.99 -31.33
CA VAL A 15 39.95 17.03 -32.27
C VAL A 15 39.98 18.36 -31.51
N PRO A 16 41.03 19.18 -31.63
CA PRO A 16 41.05 20.51 -31.05
C PRO A 16 39.79 21.25 -31.50
N LYS A 17 38.88 21.52 -30.54
CA LYS A 17 37.69 22.30 -30.83
C LYS A 17 38.17 23.66 -31.34
N ARG A 18 37.71 24.07 -32.51
CA ARG A 18 37.98 25.40 -33.05
C ARG A 18 37.52 26.41 -32.00
N THR A 19 38.46 27.18 -31.44
CA THR A 19 38.19 28.26 -30.47
C THR A 19 37.73 29.55 -31.13
N VAL A 20 37.68 29.58 -32.46
CA VAL A 20 37.28 30.76 -33.25
C VAL A 20 35.82 30.66 -33.64
N SER A 21 35.10 31.79 -33.56
CA SER A 21 33.74 31.90 -34.05
C SER A 21 33.71 31.73 -35.57
N LEU A 22 32.77 30.93 -36.08
CA LEU A 22 32.48 30.80 -37.51
C LEU A 22 31.52 31.91 -37.99
N GLU A 23 31.06 32.77 -37.08
CA GLU A 23 30.17 33.87 -37.36
C GLU A 23 30.90 34.95 -38.15
N THR A 24 30.25 35.48 -39.17
CA THR A 24 30.76 36.69 -39.83
C THR A 24 30.62 37.88 -38.87
N PRO A 25 31.50 38.90 -38.97
CA PRO A 25 31.46 40.07 -38.08
C PRO A 25 30.09 40.76 -38.02
N ALA A 26 29.35 40.80 -39.14
CA ALA A 26 28.01 41.36 -39.21
C ALA A 26 26.97 40.55 -38.41
N VAL A 27 27.00 39.22 -38.52
CA VAL A 27 26.11 38.32 -37.77
C VAL A 27 26.44 38.38 -36.28
N HIS A 28 27.73 38.39 -35.93
CA HIS A 28 28.17 38.54 -34.55
C HIS A 28 27.70 39.86 -33.94
N HIS A 29 27.86 40.97 -34.66
CA HIS A 29 27.40 42.28 -34.22
C HIS A 29 25.88 42.34 -34.03
N HIS A 30 25.11 41.78 -34.98
CA HIS A 30 23.65 41.70 -34.88
C HIS A 30 23.20 40.89 -33.65
N ASN A 31 23.80 39.72 -33.42
CA ASN A 31 23.51 38.88 -32.26
C ASN A 31 23.86 39.58 -30.95
N HIS A 32 25.00 40.28 -30.91
CA HIS A 32 25.41 41.06 -29.75
C HIS A 32 24.43 42.19 -29.44
N GLN A 33 24.00 42.94 -30.45
CA GLN A 33 22.98 43.99 -30.29
C GLN A 33 21.65 43.42 -29.78
N ARG A 34 21.20 42.29 -30.33
CA ARG A 34 19.98 41.62 -29.90
C ARG A 34 20.07 41.17 -28.44
N ALA A 35 21.19 40.59 -28.03
CA ALA A 35 21.43 40.18 -26.65
C ALA A 35 21.37 41.37 -25.69
N LEU A 36 21.98 42.50 -26.03
CA LEU A 36 21.92 43.73 -25.24
C LEU A 36 20.51 44.27 -25.12
N ILE A 37 19.73 44.26 -26.20
CA ILE A 37 18.33 44.71 -26.18
C ILE A 37 17.50 43.82 -25.26
N MET A 38 17.66 42.50 -25.36
CA MET A 38 16.96 41.55 -24.47
C MET A 38 17.35 41.75 -23.01
N GLN A 39 18.63 41.91 -22.72
CA GLN A 39 19.13 42.15 -21.35
C GLN A 39 18.55 43.45 -20.77
N ARG A 40 18.52 44.53 -21.55
CA ARG A 40 17.94 45.81 -21.13
C ARG A 40 16.43 45.69 -20.90
N GLY A 41 15.73 44.98 -21.78
CA GLY A 41 14.29 44.72 -21.64
C GLY A 41 13.97 43.96 -20.36
N GLU A 42 14.74 42.92 -20.05
CA GLU A 42 14.55 42.12 -18.84
C GLU A 42 14.86 42.92 -17.57
N HIS A 43 15.98 43.67 -17.58
CA HIS A 43 16.32 44.55 -16.47
C HIS A 43 15.21 45.57 -16.21
N PHE A 44 14.68 46.18 -17.26
CA PHE A 44 13.56 47.11 -17.16
C PHE A 44 12.31 46.42 -16.60
N ARG A 45 11.96 45.22 -17.07
CA ARG A 45 10.81 44.45 -16.56
C ARG A 45 10.93 44.19 -15.06
N CYS A 46 12.06 43.67 -14.59
CA CYS A 46 12.31 43.42 -13.17
C CYS A 46 12.25 44.72 -12.36
N HIS A 47 12.91 45.77 -12.84
CA HIS A 47 12.91 47.07 -12.19
C HIS A 47 11.50 47.67 -12.08
N GLN A 48 10.67 47.54 -13.12
CA GLN A 48 9.29 48.03 -13.12
C GLN A 48 8.40 47.33 -12.07
N VAL A 49 8.68 46.07 -11.75
CA VAL A 49 7.96 45.36 -10.69
C VAL A 49 8.44 45.80 -9.31
N TRP A 50 9.76 45.81 -9.10
CA TRP A 50 10.34 46.14 -7.79
C TRP A 50 10.25 47.62 -7.41
N ARG A 51 10.16 48.54 -8.37
CA ARG A 51 10.02 49.97 -8.05
C ARG A 51 8.66 50.31 -7.43
N LYS A 52 7.59 49.59 -7.80
CA LYS A 52 6.20 49.95 -7.44
C LYS A 52 5.97 50.11 -5.92
N PRO A 53 6.49 49.23 -5.04
CA PRO A 53 6.28 49.36 -3.60
C PRO A 53 6.95 50.59 -2.98
N PHE A 54 8.13 50.99 -3.47
CA PHE A 54 8.98 51.99 -2.80
C PHE A 54 9.02 53.34 -3.55
N TYR A 55 9.14 53.30 -4.87
CA TYR A 55 9.37 54.46 -5.75
C TYR A 55 8.23 54.67 -6.77
N GLY A 56 7.12 53.94 -6.64
CA GLY A 56 5.93 54.13 -7.44
C GLY A 56 5.13 55.38 -7.03
N THR A 57 4.22 55.80 -7.90
CA THR A 57 3.21 56.80 -7.58
C THR A 57 2.32 56.35 -6.41
N ALA A 58 1.58 57.27 -5.79
CA ALA A 58 0.68 56.92 -4.69
C ALA A 58 -0.35 55.84 -5.08
N SER A 59 -0.86 55.89 -6.32
CA SER A 59 -1.78 54.89 -6.87
C SER A 59 -1.12 53.53 -7.04
N GLU A 60 0.07 53.46 -7.65
CA GLU A 60 0.79 52.19 -7.86
C GLU A 60 1.14 51.48 -6.55
N ARG A 61 1.56 52.25 -5.53
CA ARG A 61 1.84 51.70 -4.19
C ARG A 61 0.59 51.12 -3.55
N GLU A 62 -0.57 51.76 -3.73
CA GLU A 62 -1.83 51.24 -3.18
C GLU A 62 -2.32 50.00 -3.91
N GLU A 63 -2.22 49.95 -5.25
CA GLU A 63 -2.58 48.75 -6.01
C GLU A 63 -1.70 47.56 -5.61
N TYR A 64 -0.39 47.78 -5.41
CA TYR A 64 0.51 46.75 -4.90
C TYR A 64 0.07 46.23 -3.52
N ARG A 65 -0.21 47.12 -2.56
CA ARG A 65 -0.69 46.72 -1.22
C ARG A 65 -2.02 45.96 -1.29
N LYS A 66 -2.92 46.39 -2.16
CA LYS A 66 -4.21 45.74 -2.40
C LYS A 66 -4.03 44.34 -2.98
N GLU A 67 -3.16 44.17 -3.97
CA GLU A 67 -2.84 42.87 -4.54
C GLU A 67 -2.29 41.90 -3.49
N ILE A 68 -1.35 42.35 -2.65
CA ILE A 68 -0.80 41.52 -1.55
C ILE A 68 -1.89 41.11 -0.56
N ARG A 69 -2.78 42.04 -0.15
CA ARG A 69 -3.90 41.71 0.73
C ARG A 69 -4.84 40.69 0.09
N GLU A 70 -5.10 40.80 -1.20
CA GLU A 70 -5.98 39.89 -1.92
C GLU A 70 -5.36 38.50 -2.06
N GLN A 71 -4.07 38.41 -2.39
CA GLN A 71 -3.34 37.16 -2.41
C GLN A 71 -3.35 36.47 -1.04
N LEU A 72 -3.13 37.23 0.04
CA LEU A 72 -3.16 36.69 1.40
C LEU A 72 -4.55 36.15 1.76
N LYS A 73 -5.63 36.86 1.40
CA LYS A 73 -7.00 36.37 1.61
C LYS A 73 -7.25 35.05 0.89
N ARG A 74 -6.82 34.92 -0.38
CA ARG A 74 -6.94 33.67 -1.13
C ARG A 74 -6.17 32.54 -0.47
N GLN A 75 -4.93 32.78 -0.04
CA GLN A 75 -4.12 31.79 0.69
C GLN A 75 -4.79 31.34 1.99
N MET A 76 -5.41 32.26 2.73
CA MET A 76 -6.14 31.93 3.96
C MET A 76 -7.39 31.08 3.66
N GLU A 77 -8.15 31.42 2.62
CA GLU A 77 -9.33 30.67 2.19
C GLU A 77 -8.96 29.26 1.75
N GLU A 78 -7.95 29.13 0.88
CA GLU A 78 -7.43 27.83 0.41
C GLU A 78 -6.95 26.97 1.58
N LYS A 79 -6.21 27.56 2.54
CA LYS A 79 -5.76 26.85 3.74
C LYS A 79 -6.94 26.38 4.59
N CYS A 80 -7.97 27.20 4.75
CA CYS A 80 -9.18 26.85 5.47
C CYS A 80 -9.93 25.68 4.81
N ILE A 81 -10.12 25.74 3.49
CA ILE A 81 -10.76 24.68 2.70
C ILE A 81 -9.96 23.37 2.83
N ASN A 82 -8.64 23.43 2.70
CA ASN A 82 -7.77 22.26 2.82
C ASN A 82 -7.86 21.62 4.20
N LEU A 83 -7.86 22.42 5.27
CA LEU A 83 -8.02 21.91 6.64
C LEU A 83 -9.39 21.24 6.85
N LYS A 84 -10.46 21.84 6.33
CA LYS A 84 -11.81 21.25 6.39
C LYS A 84 -11.87 19.91 5.66
N LEU A 85 -11.25 19.82 4.48
CA LEU A 85 -11.19 18.59 3.70
C LEU A 85 -10.38 17.52 4.42
N GLN A 86 -9.20 17.87 4.96
CA GLN A 86 -8.37 16.97 5.76
C GLN A 86 -9.14 16.41 6.95
N LEU A 87 -9.82 17.26 7.71
CA LEU A 87 -10.60 16.83 8.86
C LEU A 87 -11.77 15.91 8.43
N SER A 88 -12.47 16.23 7.34
CA SER A 88 -13.53 15.38 6.81
C SER A 88 -13.02 14.00 6.42
N ASN A 89 -11.85 13.93 5.78
CA ASN A 89 -11.23 12.67 5.40
C ASN A 89 -10.79 11.86 6.63
N GLN A 90 -10.15 12.49 7.62
CA GLN A 90 -9.77 11.83 8.87
C GLN A 90 -10.99 11.24 9.60
N VAL A 91 -12.11 11.96 9.64
CA VAL A 91 -13.36 11.43 10.24
C VAL A 91 -13.88 10.21 9.49
N LYS A 92 -13.83 10.21 8.15
CA LYS A 92 -14.24 9.06 7.33
C LYS A 92 -13.31 7.87 7.53
N GLU A 93 -12.01 8.10 7.53
CA GLU A 93 -10.99 7.07 7.78
C GLU A 93 -11.16 6.44 9.17
N ALA A 94 -11.34 7.26 10.20
CA ALA A 94 -11.58 6.78 11.56
C ALA A 94 -12.91 6.01 11.69
N ALA A 95 -13.97 6.43 10.99
CA ALA A 95 -15.21 5.67 10.93
C ALA A 95 -15.02 4.31 10.24
N HIS A 96 -14.26 4.28 9.15
CA HIS A 96 -13.95 3.06 8.42
C HIS A 96 -13.15 2.07 9.29
N ILE A 97 -12.08 2.51 9.94
CA ILE A 97 -11.25 1.67 10.83
C ILE A 97 -12.11 1.07 11.95
N ARG A 98 -12.95 1.88 12.60
CA ARG A 98 -13.86 1.39 13.66
C ARG A 98 -14.81 0.31 13.16
N GLU A 99 -15.32 0.45 11.95
CA GLU A 99 -16.22 -0.56 11.38
C GLU A 99 -15.47 -1.85 11.02
N VAL A 100 -14.26 -1.74 10.48
CA VAL A 100 -13.39 -2.90 10.22
C VAL A 100 -13.10 -3.66 11.52
N ASP A 101 -12.72 -2.96 12.59
CA ASP A 101 -12.45 -3.56 13.90
C ASP A 101 -13.70 -4.24 14.46
N ARG A 102 -14.85 -3.58 14.37
CA ARG A 102 -16.13 -4.15 14.79
C ARG A 102 -16.42 -5.47 14.06
N LEU A 103 -16.24 -5.49 12.73
CA LEU A 103 -16.43 -6.69 11.92
C LEU A 103 -15.44 -7.80 12.29
N ALA A 104 -14.17 -7.46 12.48
CA ALA A 104 -13.14 -8.42 12.90
C ALA A 104 -13.48 -9.09 14.23
N LEU A 105 -13.89 -8.31 15.24
CA LEU A 105 -14.31 -8.83 16.55
C LEU A 105 -15.54 -9.74 16.44
N THR A 106 -16.52 -9.37 15.62
CA THR A 106 -17.70 -10.21 15.41
C THR A 106 -17.37 -11.53 14.69
N SER A 107 -16.48 -11.48 13.70
CA SER A 107 -16.00 -12.65 12.98
C SER A 107 -15.24 -13.59 13.90
N GLU A 108 -14.30 -13.07 14.70
CA GLU A 108 -13.53 -13.87 15.66
C GLU A 108 -14.45 -14.54 16.69
N ARG A 109 -15.42 -13.80 17.24
CA ARG A 109 -16.42 -14.36 18.16
C ARG A 109 -17.18 -15.51 17.50
N GLN A 110 -17.61 -15.33 16.25
CA GLN A 110 -18.35 -16.36 15.52
C GLN A 110 -17.48 -17.61 15.27
N GLN A 111 -16.22 -17.42 14.90
CA GLN A 111 -15.25 -18.51 14.71
C GLN A 111 -15.02 -19.29 16.00
N ARG A 112 -14.87 -18.60 17.14
CA ARG A 112 -14.74 -19.25 18.47
C ARG A 112 -15.97 -20.10 18.82
N ILE A 113 -17.17 -19.58 18.55
CA ILE A 113 -18.42 -20.31 18.77
C ILE A 113 -18.49 -21.55 17.86
N GLN A 114 -18.20 -21.40 16.56
CA GLN A 114 -18.18 -22.50 15.61
C GLN A 114 -17.17 -23.58 16.00
N HIS A 115 -15.96 -23.18 16.38
CA HIS A 115 -14.91 -24.07 16.85
C HIS A 115 -15.37 -24.85 18.09
N THR A 116 -15.93 -24.17 19.08
CA THR A 116 -16.42 -24.82 20.31
C THR A 116 -17.55 -25.81 20.02
N LYS A 117 -18.48 -25.46 19.12
CA LYS A 117 -19.55 -26.36 18.67
C LYS A 117 -18.99 -27.59 17.97
N ALA A 118 -18.03 -27.41 17.06
CA ALA A 118 -17.37 -28.52 16.38
C ALA A 118 -16.65 -29.44 17.37
N MET A 119 -15.90 -28.89 18.33
CA MET A 119 -15.20 -29.68 19.35
C MET A 119 -16.17 -30.45 20.25
N THR A 120 -17.29 -29.84 20.61
CA THR A 120 -18.35 -30.52 21.38
C THR A 120 -18.93 -31.69 20.58
N ALA A 121 -19.23 -31.48 19.30
CA ALA A 121 -19.75 -32.53 18.43
C ALA A 121 -18.76 -33.70 18.29
N TYR A 122 -17.47 -33.43 18.10
CA TYR A 122 -16.45 -34.48 18.05
C TYR A 122 -16.33 -35.24 19.36
N ARG A 123 -16.37 -34.54 20.50
CA ARG A 123 -16.34 -35.17 21.83
C ARG A 123 -17.51 -36.13 22.00
N ASP A 124 -18.72 -35.69 21.65
CA ASP A 124 -19.93 -36.46 21.85
C ASP A 124 -19.97 -37.68 20.91
N GLU A 125 -19.52 -37.54 19.66
CA GLU A 125 -19.40 -38.66 18.73
C GLU A 125 -18.33 -39.67 19.16
N ASN A 126 -17.17 -39.20 19.64
CA ASN A 126 -16.14 -40.07 20.19
C ASN A 126 -16.66 -40.87 21.40
N LYS A 127 -17.45 -40.23 22.27
CA LYS A 127 -18.11 -40.91 23.39
C LYS A 127 -19.08 -42.00 22.89
N ARG A 128 -19.91 -41.67 21.89
CA ARG A 128 -20.85 -42.61 21.27
C ARG A 128 -20.13 -43.84 20.71
N LEU A 129 -19.03 -43.63 19.99
CA LEU A 129 -18.21 -44.70 19.41
C LEU A 129 -17.53 -45.57 20.48
N MET A 130 -17.03 -44.96 21.56
CA MET A 130 -16.46 -45.72 22.69
C MET A 130 -17.50 -46.60 23.36
N GLU A 131 -18.68 -46.05 23.64
CA GLU A 131 -19.77 -46.81 24.26
C GLU A 131 -20.24 -47.95 23.35
N GLN A 132 -20.36 -47.71 22.05
CA GLN A 132 -20.69 -48.76 21.08
C GLN A 132 -19.62 -49.86 21.09
N SER A 133 -18.35 -49.49 21.01
CA SER A 133 -17.23 -50.43 21.06
C SER A 133 -17.16 -51.21 22.38
N TRP A 134 -17.65 -50.64 23.49
CA TRP A 134 -17.78 -51.34 24.78
C TRP A 134 -18.90 -52.38 24.75
N ARG A 135 -20.07 -52.01 24.21
CA ARG A 135 -21.21 -52.92 24.05
C ARG A 135 -20.85 -54.10 23.13
N ASP A 136 -20.21 -53.82 22.00
CA ASP A 136 -19.81 -54.85 21.03
C ASP A 136 -18.78 -55.82 21.62
N ARG A 137 -17.79 -55.32 22.37
CA ARG A 137 -16.83 -56.17 23.09
C ARG A 137 -17.50 -57.01 24.18
N ALA A 138 -18.44 -56.45 24.92
CA ALA A 138 -19.19 -57.19 25.93
C ALA A 138 -20.04 -58.32 25.31
N LEU A 139 -20.70 -58.02 24.18
CA LEU A 139 -21.46 -59.02 23.42
C LEU A 139 -20.56 -60.12 22.88
N THR A 140 -19.41 -59.76 22.30
CA THR A 140 -18.43 -60.72 21.77
C THR A 140 -17.94 -61.66 22.86
N ARG A 141 -17.54 -61.13 24.03
CA ARG A 141 -17.15 -61.95 25.19
C ARG A 141 -18.26 -62.88 25.67
N SER A 142 -19.51 -62.42 25.69
CA SER A 142 -20.66 -63.25 26.07
C SER A 142 -20.88 -64.41 25.09
N GLN A 143 -20.79 -64.13 23.78
CA GLN A 143 -20.90 -65.14 22.74
C GLN A 143 -19.75 -66.16 22.79
N GLU A 144 -18.52 -65.69 23.03
CA GLU A 144 -17.34 -66.54 23.23
C GLU A 144 -17.55 -67.47 24.43
N ALA A 145 -17.98 -66.95 25.58
CA ALA A 145 -18.27 -67.75 26.77
C ALA A 145 -19.37 -68.80 26.53
N LEU A 146 -20.42 -68.47 25.76
CA LEU A 146 -21.45 -69.44 25.37
C LEU A 146 -20.89 -70.55 24.48
N LYS A 147 -20.11 -70.19 23.45
CA LYS A 147 -19.45 -71.15 22.56
C LYS A 147 -18.50 -72.07 23.33
N GLU A 148 -17.70 -71.54 24.24
CA GLU A 148 -16.80 -72.34 25.09
C GLU A 148 -17.60 -73.32 25.97
N ARG A 149 -18.71 -72.88 26.55
CA ARG A 149 -19.60 -73.76 27.33
C ARG A 149 -20.21 -74.87 26.48
N GLU A 150 -20.59 -74.59 25.23
CA GLU A 150 -21.06 -75.60 24.28
C GLU A 150 -19.95 -76.58 23.89
N LEU A 151 -18.73 -76.10 23.65
CA LEU A 151 -17.57 -76.95 23.36
C LEU A 151 -17.26 -77.88 24.54
N LEU A 152 -17.32 -77.38 25.78
CA LEU A 152 -17.12 -78.22 26.97
C LEU A 152 -18.17 -79.31 27.14
N ARG A 153 -19.41 -79.09 26.67
CA ARG A 153 -20.43 -80.16 26.65
C ARG A 153 -20.05 -81.29 25.70
N LEU A 154 -19.36 -80.98 24.61
CA LEU A 154 -18.94 -81.96 23.59
C LEU A 154 -17.57 -82.58 23.91
N ASN A 155 -16.66 -81.81 24.51
CA ASN A 155 -15.34 -82.24 24.93
C ASN A 155 -15.00 -81.63 26.31
N PRO A 156 -15.00 -82.43 27.39
CA PRO A 156 -14.95 -81.90 28.76
C PRO A 156 -13.59 -81.31 29.17
N ILE A 157 -12.55 -81.45 28.35
CA ILE A 157 -11.23 -80.89 28.65
C ILE A 157 -11.17 -79.45 28.15
N ASN A 158 -10.92 -78.50 29.06
CA ASN A 158 -10.74 -77.09 28.74
C ASN A 158 -9.36 -76.80 28.14
N TRP A 159 -9.16 -77.18 26.87
CA TRP A 159 -7.87 -77.00 26.17
C TRP A 159 -7.46 -75.54 26.00
N SER A 160 -8.39 -74.58 26.04
CA SER A 160 -8.11 -73.15 25.86
C SER A 160 -7.77 -72.40 27.15
N ALA A 161 -7.96 -73.03 28.32
CA ALA A 161 -7.67 -72.45 29.65
C ALA A 161 -8.29 -71.06 29.91
N THR A 162 -9.40 -70.72 29.24
CA THR A 162 -10.04 -69.39 29.28
C THR A 162 -11.11 -69.21 30.36
N LEU A 163 -11.48 -70.30 31.06
CA LEU A 163 -12.42 -70.28 32.18
C LEU A 163 -11.65 -70.20 33.50
N THR A 164 -11.59 -69.01 34.08
CA THR A 164 -11.23 -68.76 35.49
C THR A 164 -12.47 -68.47 36.32
#